data_AF-A0A7J6AQ20-F1
#
_entry.id   AF-A0A7J6AQ20-F1
#
_cell.length_a   1.000
_cell.length_b   1.000
_cell.length_c   1.000
_cell.angle_alpha   90.00
_cell.angle_beta   90.00
_cell.angle_gamma   90.00
#
_symmetry.space_group_name_H-M   'P 1'
#
loop_
_entity.id
_entity.type
_entity.pdbx_description
1 polymer ?
#
loop_
_entity_poly.entity_id
_entity_poly.type
_entity_poly.pdbx_seq_one_letter_code
_entity_poly.pdbx_strand_id
1 'polypeptide(L)'
;MANFPKHVIAYAREKALELEEFQDISGADEDTGPEAKKRCLERNDGEKIIEDFLMKVKALPFQDMTDDAIKAELHKLKAEVVSHNNAFVNKIVSRTENVKTTLE
;
A
#
# COMPACT_ATOMS: atom_id res chain seq x y z
N MET A 1 27.34 -1.31 19.10
CA MET A 1 26.29 -0.61 18.33
C MET A 1 26.30 0.86 18.73
N ALA A 2 25.97 1.77 17.82
CA ALA A 2 25.84 3.18 18.15
C ALA A 2 24.56 3.44 18.97
N ASN A 3 24.64 4.28 20.00
CA ASN A 3 23.53 4.57 20.93
C ASN A 3 22.62 5.68 20.38
N PHE A 4 21.92 5.39 19.29
CA PHE A 4 20.93 6.33 18.75
C PHE A 4 19.74 6.49 19.71
N PRO A 5 19.19 7.71 19.84
CA PRO A 5 17.93 7.91 20.54
C PRO A 5 16.82 7.03 19.96
N LYS A 6 15.93 6.51 20.82
CA LYS A 6 14.87 5.57 20.40
C LYS A 6 13.97 6.12 19.29
N HIS A 7 13.66 7.42 19.33
CA HIS A 7 12.82 8.07 18.32
C HIS A 7 13.51 8.11 16.94
N VAL A 8 14.84 8.28 16.91
CA VAL A 8 15.63 8.25 15.66
C VAL A 8 15.58 6.85 15.05
N ILE A 9 15.70 5.81 15.87
CA ILE A 9 15.59 4.41 15.40
C ILE A 9 14.18 4.13 14.86
N ALA A 10 13.14 4.59 15.55
CA ALA A 10 11.75 4.43 15.09
C ALA A 10 11.50 5.14 13.75
N TYR A 11 11.91 6.40 13.63
CA TYR A 11 11.78 7.18 12.41
C TYR A 11 12.60 6.59 11.25
N ALA A 12 13.82 6.14 11.52
CA ALA A 12 14.65 5.48 10.52
C ALA A 12 14.00 4.17 10.01
N ARG A 13 13.31 3.41 10.88
CA ARG A 13 12.56 2.22 10.47
C ARG A 13 11.36 2.57 9.60
N GLU A 14 10.61 3.61 9.94
CA GLU A 14 9.50 4.12 9.13
C GLU A 14 9.98 4.53 7.73
N LYS A 15 11.06 5.31 7.64
CA LYS A 15 11.66 5.71 6.36
C LYS A 15 12.24 4.55 5.56
N ALA A 16 12.81 3.55 6.23
CA ALA A 16 13.25 2.33 5.55
C ALA A 16 12.07 1.53 4.96
N LEU A 17 10.90 1.54 5.60
CA LEU A 17 9.68 0.90 5.10
C LEU A 17 9.14 1.60 3.85
N GLU A 18 9.21 2.94 3.77
CA GLU A 18 8.86 3.72 2.57
C GLU A 18 9.77 3.40 1.37
N LEU A 19 11.01 2.97 1.63
CA LEU A 19 12.03 2.66 0.62
C LEU A 19 12.20 1.15 0.36
N GLU A 20 11.23 0.30 0.77
CA GLU A 20 11.27 -1.16 0.52
C GLU A 20 11.49 -1.49 -0.96
N GLU A 21 10.97 -0.68 -1.88
CA GLU A 21 11.13 -0.85 -3.33
C GLU A 21 12.59 -0.80 -3.80
N PHE A 22 13.46 -0.08 -3.09
CA PHE A 22 14.86 0.09 -3.46
C PHE A 22 15.81 -0.92 -2.83
N GLN A 23 15.29 -1.84 -2.00
CA GLN A 23 16.10 -2.87 -1.36
C GLN A 23 16.61 -3.92 -2.35
N ASP A 24 15.96 -4.06 -3.52
CA ASP A 24 16.32 -5.01 -4.59
C ASP A 24 17.62 -4.65 -5.35
N ILE A 25 18.15 -3.43 -5.21
CA ILE A 25 19.36 -3.01 -5.95
C ILE A 25 20.63 -3.67 -5.36
N SER A 26 20.55 -4.16 -4.12
CA SER A 26 21.68 -4.78 -3.41
C SER A 26 21.81 -6.29 -3.67
N GLY A 27 20.79 -6.92 -4.29
CA GLY A 27 20.58 -8.37 -4.29
C GLY A 27 20.59 -8.98 -5.68
N ALA A 28 21.52 -8.56 -6.55
CA ALA A 28 21.66 -9.13 -7.90
C ALA A 28 21.98 -10.64 -7.94
N ASP A 29 22.07 -11.34 -6.79
CA ASP A 29 22.52 -12.74 -6.78
C ASP A 29 21.83 -13.72 -5.79
N GLU A 30 20.80 -13.36 -5.01
CA GLU A 30 20.23 -14.35 -4.04
C GLU A 30 18.71 -14.55 -3.99
N ASP A 31 17.86 -13.66 -4.52
CA ASP A 31 16.39 -13.91 -4.58
C ASP A 31 15.90 -14.01 -6.04
N THR A 32 16.51 -14.88 -6.84
CA THR A 32 16.03 -15.24 -8.19
C THR A 32 15.18 -16.52 -8.18
N GLY A 33 14.72 -16.93 -7.00
CA GLY A 33 13.86 -18.09 -6.80
C GLY A 33 12.45 -17.91 -7.38
N PRO A 34 11.70 -19.01 -7.56
CA PRO A 34 10.30 -18.95 -7.98
C PRO A 34 9.42 -18.11 -7.03
N GLU A 35 9.76 -18.04 -5.74
CA GLU A 35 9.07 -17.21 -4.76
C GLU A 35 9.23 -15.71 -5.03
N ALA A 36 10.43 -15.25 -5.42
CA ALA A 36 10.70 -13.86 -5.73
C ALA A 36 9.94 -13.41 -6.98
N LYS A 37 9.94 -14.25 -8.03
CA LYS A 37 9.17 -14.00 -9.25
C LYS A 37 7.68 -13.92 -8.95
N LYS A 38 7.15 -14.82 -8.13
CA LYS A 38 5.74 -14.79 -7.68
C LYS A 38 5.43 -13.49 -6.93
N ARG A 39 6.30 -13.06 -6.01
CA ARG A 39 6.14 -11.82 -5.24
C ARG A 39 6.15 -10.58 -6.15
N CYS A 40 7.04 -10.54 -7.14
CA CYS A 40 7.12 -9.46 -8.12
C CYS A 40 5.86 -9.38 -8.99
N LEU A 41 5.38 -10.52 -9.51
CA LEU A 41 4.13 -10.56 -10.28
C LEU A 41 2.93 -10.13 -9.44
N GLU A 42 2.80 -10.65 -8.22
CA GLU A 42 1.74 -10.26 -7.28
C GLU A 42 1.77 -8.76 -6.98
N ARG A 43 2.96 -8.18 -6.83
CA ARG A 43 3.15 -6.73 -6.64
C ARG A 43 2.68 -5.96 -7.87
N ASN A 44 3.14 -6.32 -9.06
CA ASN A 44 2.78 -5.62 -10.29
C ASN A 44 1.27 -5.66 -10.55
N ASP A 45 0.61 -6.78 -10.25
CA ASP A 45 -0.85 -6.89 -10.35
C ASP A 45 -1.55 -6.05 -9.26
N GLY A 46 -0.99 -6.01 -8.05
CA GLY A 46 -1.47 -5.14 -6.97
C GLY A 46 -1.35 -3.65 -7.31
N GLU A 47 -0.27 -3.23 -7.95
CA GLU A 47 -0.06 -1.86 -8.42
C GLU A 47 -1.12 -1.45 -9.46
N LYS A 48 -1.44 -2.33 -10.41
CA LYS A 48 -2.52 -2.09 -11.38
C LYS A 48 -3.88 -1.94 -10.69
N ILE A 49 -4.19 -2.78 -9.70
CA ILE A 49 -5.45 -2.67 -8.93
C ILE A 49 -5.53 -1.31 -8.23
N ILE A 50 -4.43 -0.84 -7.64
CA ILE A 50 -4.37 0.48 -6.98
C ILE A 50 -4.53 1.61 -8.00
N GLU A 51 -3.84 1.52 -9.14
CA GLU A 51 -3.93 2.51 -10.21
C GLU A 51 -5.37 2.62 -10.76
N ASP A 52 -6.00 1.48 -11.06
CA ASP A 52 -7.40 1.42 -11.52
C ASP A 52 -8.36 2.03 -10.51
N PHE A 53 -8.18 1.74 -9.22
CA PHE A 53 -8.97 2.36 -8.16
C PHE A 53 -8.79 3.89 -8.14
N LEU A 54 -7.55 4.38 -8.20
CA LEU A 54 -7.27 5.82 -8.21
C LEU A 54 -7.82 6.51 -9.45
N MET A 55 -7.77 5.86 -10.61
CA MET A 55 -8.38 6.37 -11.84
C MET A 55 -9.90 6.48 -11.72
N LYS A 56 -10.57 5.43 -11.20
CA LYS A 56 -12.02 5.45 -10.95
C LYS A 56 -12.42 6.56 -9.99
N VAL A 57 -11.68 6.74 -8.88
CA VAL A 57 -11.93 7.81 -7.91
C VAL A 57 -11.75 9.18 -8.55
N LYS A 58 -10.69 9.41 -9.34
CA LYS A 58 -10.47 10.69 -10.04
C LYS A 58 -11.55 11.01 -11.06
N ALA A 59 -12.15 9.99 -11.67
CA ALA A 59 -13.19 10.13 -12.68
C ALA A 59 -14.59 10.38 -12.10
N LEU A 60 -14.77 10.31 -10.77
CA LEU A 60 -16.07 10.57 -10.15
C LEU A 60 -16.47 12.05 -10.29
N PRO A 61 -17.72 12.34 -10.68
CA PRO A 61 -18.23 13.70 -10.77
C PRO A 61 -18.62 14.24 -9.38
N PHE A 62 -17.61 14.53 -8.54
CA PHE A 62 -17.82 14.98 -7.16
C PHE A 62 -18.68 16.24 -7.02
N GLN A 63 -18.69 17.11 -8.05
CA GLN A 63 -19.48 18.35 -8.03
C GLN A 63 -20.98 18.12 -8.19
N ASP A 64 -21.38 17.00 -8.81
CA ASP A 64 -22.77 16.70 -9.14
C ASP A 64 -23.41 15.70 -8.16
N MET A 65 -22.64 15.23 -7.18
CA MET A 65 -23.06 14.20 -6.22
C MET A 65 -23.21 14.76 -4.81
N THR A 66 -24.13 14.19 -4.04
CA THR A 66 -24.25 14.48 -2.61
C THR A 66 -23.15 13.75 -1.82
N ASP A 67 -22.80 14.27 -0.65
CA ASP A 67 -21.80 13.65 0.25
C ASP A 67 -22.09 12.17 0.54
N ASP A 68 -23.37 11.82 0.74
CA ASP A 68 -23.77 10.44 1.02
C ASP A 68 -23.60 9.53 -0.20
N ALA A 69 -23.88 10.05 -1.40
CA ALA A 69 -23.64 9.31 -2.64
C ALA A 69 -22.14 9.11 -2.89
N ILE A 70 -21.31 10.13 -2.60
CA ILE A 70 -19.84 10.05 -2.70
C ILE A 70 -19.31 9.00 -1.72
N LYS A 71 -19.77 9.01 -0.46
CA LYS A 71 -19.37 8.00 0.54
C LYS A 71 -19.75 6.60 0.09
N ALA A 72 -20.97 6.41 -0.45
CA ALA A 72 -21.43 5.11 -0.93
C ALA A 72 -20.58 4.58 -2.08
N GLU A 73 -20.28 5.40 -3.09
CA GLU A 73 -19.42 5.00 -4.22
C GLU A 73 -17.97 4.74 -3.76
N LEU A 74 -17.41 5.56 -2.87
CA LEU A 74 -16.09 5.30 -2.30
C LEU A 74 -16.04 3.98 -1.52
N HIS A 75 -17.08 3.65 -0.76
CA HIS A 75 -17.18 2.36 -0.06
C HIS A 75 -17.21 1.19 -1.04
N LYS A 76 -17.98 1.32 -2.12
CA LYS A 76 -18.08 0.31 -3.18
C LYS A 76 -16.74 0.10 -3.89
N LEU A 77 -16.05 1.18 -4.28
CA LEU A 77 -14.73 1.10 -4.91
C LEU A 77 -13.67 0.49 -3.98
N LYS A 78 -13.70 0.82 -2.68
CA LYS A 78 -12.81 0.18 -1.69
C LYS A 78 -13.11 -1.31 -1.52
N ALA A 79 -14.40 -1.69 -1.50
CA ALA A 79 -14.80 -3.09 -1.41
C ALA A 79 -14.36 -3.89 -2.66
N GLU A 80 -14.39 -3.27 -3.84
CA GLU A 80 -13.85 -3.86 -5.07
C GLU A 80 -12.35 -4.14 -4.93
N VAL A 81 -11.56 -3.18 -4.45
CA VAL A 81 -10.11 -3.39 -4.22
C VAL A 81 -9.83 -4.56 -3.28
N VAL A 82 -10.60 -4.68 -2.19
CA VAL A 82 -10.44 -5.79 -1.23
C VAL A 82 -10.87 -7.14 -1.83
N SER A 83 -11.86 -7.16 -2.72
CA SER A 83 -12.37 -8.40 -3.32
C SER A 83 -11.36 -9.06 -4.28
N HIS A 84 -10.42 -8.30 -4.83
CA HIS A 84 -9.29 -8.86 -5.60
C HIS A 84 -8.37 -9.76 -4.76
N ASN A 85 -8.42 -9.67 -3.42
CA ASN A 85 -7.67 -10.51 -2.48
C ASN A 85 -6.16 -10.60 -2.78
N ASN A 86 -5.59 -9.52 -3.32
CA ASN A 86 -4.17 -9.44 -3.64
C ASN A 86 -3.34 -9.24 -2.36
N ALA A 87 -2.33 -10.08 -2.16
CA ALA A 87 -1.57 -10.11 -0.91
C ALA A 87 -0.77 -8.81 -0.69
N PHE A 88 -0.26 -8.22 -1.76
CA PHE A 88 0.47 -6.95 -1.72
C PHE A 88 -0.45 -5.80 -1.30
N VAL A 89 -1.62 -5.67 -1.91
CA VAL A 89 -2.62 -4.65 -1.56
C VAL A 89 -3.06 -4.80 -0.10
N ASN A 90 -3.37 -6.02 0.34
CA ASN A 90 -3.78 -6.29 1.72
C ASN A 90 -2.68 -5.92 2.75
N LYS A 91 -1.41 -6.10 2.40
CA LYS A 91 -0.27 -5.65 3.22
C LYS A 91 -0.23 -4.12 3.36
N ILE A 92 -0.55 -3.36 2.30
CA ILE A 92 -0.62 -1.89 2.36
C ILE A 92 -1.79 -1.43 3.23
N VAL A 93 -2.97 -2.05 3.06
CA VAL A 93 -4.17 -1.70 3.83
C VAL A 93 -3.95 -1.96 5.32
N SER A 94 -3.41 -3.12 5.69
CA SER A 94 -3.14 -3.47 7.09
C SER A 94 -2.13 -2.54 7.77
N ARG A 95 -1.12 -2.03 7.04
CA ARG A 95 -0.19 -1.00 7.57
C ARG A 95 -0.92 0.30 7.93
N THR A 96 -1.92 0.67 7.14
CA THR A 96 -2.62 1.96 7.26
C THR A 96 -3.64 1.96 8.40
N GLU A 97 -4.31 0.83 8.65
CA GLU A 97 -5.27 0.70 9.76
C GLU A 97 -4.59 0.84 11.14
N ASN A 98 -3.31 0.49 11.24
CA ASN A 98 -2.51 0.68 12.47
C ASN A 98 -2.10 2.14 12.75
N VAL A 99 -2.23 3.05 11.77
CA VAL A 99 -1.89 4.47 11.96
C VAL A 99 -3.03 5.23 12.68
N LYS A 100 -4.28 4.78 12.55
CA LYS A 100 -5.44 5.42 13.19
C LYS A 100 -5.50 5.23 14.72
N THR A 101 -4.76 4.27 15.28
CA THR A 101 -4.80 3.93 16.71
C THR A 101 -3.77 4.69 17.57
N THR A 102 -3.03 5.66 17.01
CA THR A 102 -1.98 6.41 17.75
C THR A 102 -2.29 7.91 17.91
N LEU A 103 -3.52 8.34 17.59
CA LEU A 103 -3.99 9.72 17.80
C LEU A 103 -5.25 9.72 18.67
N GLU A 104 -5.07 9.43 19.96
CA GLU A 104 -5.98 9.84 21.05
C GLU A 104 -5.15 10.43 22.19
#